data_AF-A0A6I3CJ67-F1
#
_entry.id   AF-A0A6I3CJ67-F1
#
_cell.length_a   1.000
_cell.length_b   1.000
_cell.length_c   1.000
_cell.angle_alpha   90.00
_cell.angle_beta   90.00
_cell.angle_gamma   90.00
#
_symmetry.space_group_name_H-M   'P 1'
#
loop_
_entity.id
_entity.type
_entity.pdbx_description
1 polymer ?
#
loop_
_entity_poly.entity_id
_entity_poly.type
_entity_poly.pdbx_seq_one_letter_code
_entity_poly.pdbx_strand_id
1 'polypeptide(L)'
;MLPRHRLAILIALASALLLTAGGLPGAQAASDLGSRVGAGDINGQVEQAGEAVDAANAKVARALKTLVSARGQLPAARRAKVAAEKSAALAVTAAQEGANAARMANIAVITSQVQQAQVRAQLAEVSEQIDDVVRLVYQQGPLGEIEVVLDAHDPGDFALRLASVDAISRSQATTQNQLIKVRADLVMKGVKHEALKAKAEEAKVAADAQLVKARQAQAQARAAQARIVQLVAERKASLVIAKKNKAVIAKRFQRLKAKQALMAKQAAAAARREAARLAAQGDNSPTGELRWPIDGGGVSADVGPRVHPVYGYDS
;
A
#
# COMPACT_ATOMS: atom_id res chain seq x y z
N MET A 1 33.99 -21.05 -4.40
CA MET A 1 33.87 -21.26 -5.86
C MET A 1 32.54 -20.67 -6.34
N LEU A 2 32.58 -19.60 -7.14
CA LEU A 2 31.45 -18.82 -7.67
C LEU A 2 31.82 -18.36 -9.08
N PRO A 3 30.87 -18.40 -10.04
CA PRO A 3 30.53 -17.21 -10.82
C PRO A 3 28.99 -17.10 -10.96
N ARG A 4 28.27 -16.00 -10.68
CA ARG A 4 28.30 -14.61 -11.20
C ARG A 4 28.25 -14.50 -12.73
N HIS A 5 27.05 -14.56 -13.31
CA HIS A 5 26.76 -13.92 -14.60
C HIS A 5 25.72 -12.80 -14.43
N ARG A 6 26.24 -11.56 -14.54
CA ARG A 6 25.50 -10.30 -14.57
C ARG A 6 25.12 -9.96 -16.01
N LEU A 7 23.88 -9.45 -16.16
CA LEU A 7 23.45 -8.35 -17.03
C LEU A 7 24.43 -7.85 -18.12
N ALA A 8 24.04 -7.99 -19.38
CA ALA A 8 24.40 -7.06 -20.45
C ALA A 8 23.43 -7.20 -21.66
N ILE A 9 22.46 -6.29 -21.80
CA ILE A 9 21.97 -5.90 -23.13
C ILE A 9 21.87 -4.37 -23.13
N LEU A 10 22.84 -3.77 -23.81
CA LEU A 10 22.99 -2.36 -24.08
C LEU A 10 21.86 -1.85 -25.00
N ILE A 11 21.21 -0.78 -24.58
CA ILE A 11 20.40 0.10 -25.43
C ILE A 11 21.34 1.23 -25.85
N ALA A 12 21.68 1.29 -27.13
CA ALA A 12 22.39 2.42 -27.73
C ALA A 12 21.72 2.74 -29.07
N LEU A 13 20.89 3.79 -29.08
CA LEU A 13 20.61 4.62 -30.26
C LEU A 13 19.73 5.79 -29.81
N ALA A 14 20.35 6.69 -29.07
CA ALA A 14 19.94 8.08 -28.98
C ALA A 14 21.16 8.88 -29.44
N SER A 15 20.99 9.69 -30.49
CA SER A 15 21.65 10.99 -30.75
C SER A 15 21.83 11.24 -32.25
N ALA A 16 21.72 12.53 -32.59
CA ALA A 16 21.95 13.18 -33.88
C ALA A 16 20.77 13.14 -34.86
N LEU A 17 19.95 14.21 -34.88
CA LEU A 17 20.28 15.38 -35.71
C LEU A 17 19.32 16.54 -35.42
N LEU A 18 19.85 17.64 -34.91
CA LEU A 18 19.20 18.94 -34.78
C LEU A 18 19.88 19.90 -35.75
N LEU A 19 19.07 20.49 -36.62
CA LEU A 19 19.17 21.77 -37.35
C LEU A 19 20.55 22.33 -37.75
N THR A 20 20.71 22.63 -39.04
CA THR A 20 21.25 23.93 -39.48
C THR A 20 20.49 24.44 -40.70
N ALA A 21 19.96 25.65 -40.56
CA ALA A 21 19.45 26.50 -41.63
C ALA A 21 20.60 27.37 -42.17
N GLY A 22 20.60 27.65 -43.48
CA GLY A 22 21.56 28.53 -44.14
C GLY A 22 21.30 28.55 -45.64
N GLY A 23 20.64 29.60 -46.12
CA GLY A 23 20.31 29.80 -47.53
C GLY A 23 21.43 30.46 -48.34
N LEU A 24 21.31 30.39 -49.67
CA LEU A 24 21.56 31.41 -50.70
C LEU A 24 21.17 30.81 -52.09
N PRO A 25 20.95 31.62 -53.14
CA PRO A 25 19.83 31.47 -54.06
C PRO A 25 20.23 31.08 -55.50
N GLY A 26 19.22 30.76 -56.32
CA GLY A 26 19.26 31.01 -57.77
C GLY A 26 19.30 29.77 -58.66
N ALA A 27 18.12 29.33 -59.11
CA ALA A 27 17.91 28.83 -60.47
C ALA A 27 16.40 28.82 -60.76
N GLN A 28 15.93 29.88 -61.41
CA GLN A 28 14.66 29.87 -62.12
C GLN A 28 14.87 29.15 -63.46
N ALA A 29 14.05 28.14 -63.72
CA ALA A 29 13.62 27.81 -65.07
C ALA A 29 12.24 27.17 -64.96
N ALA A 30 11.24 27.90 -65.43
CA ALA A 30 9.85 27.48 -65.53
C ALA A 30 9.62 26.82 -66.90
N SER A 31 8.88 25.70 -66.89
CA SER A 31 7.97 25.27 -67.96
C SER A 31 7.31 23.98 -67.47
N ASP A 32 6.14 24.02 -66.84
CA ASP A 32 4.79 24.16 -67.41
C ASP A 32 4.10 22.78 -67.46
N LEU A 33 2.78 22.84 -67.32
CA LEU A 33 1.86 21.85 -66.78
C LEU A 33 1.71 20.55 -67.59
N GLY A 34 1.62 19.41 -66.88
CA GLY A 34 1.20 18.15 -67.50
C GLY A 34 1.31 16.88 -66.64
N SER A 35 0.87 16.91 -65.37
CA SER A 35 0.44 15.73 -64.56
C SER A 35 0.34 16.06 -63.05
N ARG A 36 -0.40 17.11 -62.69
CA ARG A 36 -0.63 17.53 -61.29
C ARG A 36 -1.78 16.78 -60.60
N VAL A 37 -1.77 15.45 -60.68
CA VAL A 37 -2.64 14.62 -59.81
C VAL A 37 -1.84 13.62 -58.97
N GLY A 38 -0.53 13.41 -59.23
CA GLY A 38 0.25 12.39 -58.49
C GLY A 38 1.27 12.92 -57.48
N ALA A 39 1.96 14.04 -57.75
CA ALA A 39 3.16 14.40 -56.97
C ALA A 39 2.86 15.03 -55.59
N GLY A 40 1.80 15.84 -55.46
CA GLY A 40 1.39 16.43 -54.18
C GLY A 40 0.78 15.41 -53.23
N ASP A 41 0.03 14.44 -53.78
CA ASP A 41 -0.56 13.32 -53.03
C ASP A 41 0.53 12.36 -52.54
N ILE A 42 1.52 12.01 -53.38
CA ILE A 42 2.65 11.16 -52.97
C ILE A 42 3.49 11.82 -51.86
N ASN A 43 3.77 13.12 -51.97
CA ASN A 43 4.56 13.83 -50.94
C ASN A 43 3.79 13.90 -49.61
N GLY A 44 2.49 14.19 -49.65
CA GLY A 44 1.61 14.16 -48.47
C GLY A 44 1.49 12.76 -47.86
N GLN A 45 1.41 11.71 -48.68
CA GLN A 45 1.40 10.31 -48.23
C GLN A 45 2.73 9.88 -47.60
N VAL A 46 3.87 10.38 -48.09
CA VAL A 46 5.20 10.13 -47.52
C VAL A 46 5.38 10.83 -46.18
N GLU A 47 4.89 12.06 -46.05
CA GLU A 47 4.93 12.85 -44.81
C GLU A 47 4.02 12.23 -43.73
N GLN A 48 2.77 11.92 -44.06
CA GLN A 48 1.83 11.20 -43.18
C GLN A 48 2.37 9.82 -42.76
N ALA A 49 3.00 9.08 -43.68
CA ALA A 49 3.66 7.82 -43.35
C ALA A 49 4.89 8.01 -42.45
N GLY A 50 5.61 9.13 -42.59
CA GLY A 50 6.70 9.54 -41.70
C GLY A 50 6.21 9.78 -40.28
N GLU A 51 5.19 10.63 -40.13
CA GLU A 51 4.55 10.96 -38.86
C GLU A 51 3.94 9.74 -38.16
N ALA A 52 3.24 8.87 -38.91
CA ALA A 52 2.65 7.65 -38.37
C ALA A 52 3.72 6.71 -37.79
N VAL A 53 4.89 6.63 -38.42
CA VAL A 53 6.00 5.80 -37.95
C VAL A 53 6.72 6.43 -36.76
N ASP A 54 6.86 7.75 -36.73
CA ASP A 54 7.44 8.45 -35.57
C ASP A 54 6.53 8.39 -34.34
N ALA A 55 5.21 8.51 -34.54
CA ALA A 55 4.23 8.26 -33.50
C ALA A 55 4.26 6.80 -33.01
N ALA A 56 4.45 5.82 -33.89
CA ALA A 56 4.61 4.41 -33.53
C ALA A 56 5.90 4.17 -32.72
N ASN A 57 7.02 4.78 -33.11
CA ASN A 57 8.28 4.73 -32.35
C ASN A 57 8.10 5.31 -30.94
N ALA A 58 7.48 6.48 -30.82
CA ALA A 58 7.20 7.10 -29.52
C ALA A 58 6.28 6.23 -28.64
N LYS A 59 5.30 5.52 -29.24
CA LYS A 59 4.44 4.57 -28.53
C LYS A 59 5.24 3.35 -28.04
N VAL A 60 6.16 2.81 -28.84
CA VAL A 60 7.01 1.68 -28.43
C VAL A 60 8.03 2.08 -27.37
N ALA A 61 8.69 3.23 -27.51
CA ALA A 61 9.61 3.72 -26.50
C ALA A 61 8.94 3.88 -25.14
N ARG A 62 7.72 4.47 -25.11
CA ARG A 62 6.89 4.54 -23.91
C ARG A 62 6.51 3.17 -23.37
N ALA A 63 6.05 2.25 -24.21
CA ALA A 63 5.70 0.89 -23.81
C ALA A 63 6.89 0.11 -23.22
N LEU A 64 8.09 0.25 -23.79
CA LEU A 64 9.31 -0.36 -23.27
C LEU A 64 9.70 0.23 -21.91
N LYS A 65 9.61 1.56 -21.75
CA LYS A 65 9.82 2.23 -20.45
C LYS A 65 8.86 1.72 -19.39
N THR A 66 7.57 1.63 -19.71
CA THR A 66 6.54 1.09 -18.80
C THR A 66 6.80 -0.37 -18.47
N LEU A 67 7.23 -1.19 -19.44
CA LEU A 67 7.53 -2.60 -19.23
C LEU A 67 8.74 -2.81 -18.29
N VAL A 68 9.80 -2.03 -18.47
CA VAL A 68 10.99 -2.09 -17.60
C VAL A 68 10.62 -1.64 -16.18
N SER A 69 9.87 -0.54 -16.06
CA SER A 69 9.37 -0.05 -14.78
C SER A 69 8.49 -1.09 -14.07
N ALA A 70 7.48 -1.64 -14.75
CA ALA A 70 6.61 -2.66 -14.20
C ALA A 70 7.38 -3.92 -13.80
N ARG A 71 8.36 -4.36 -14.61
CA ARG A 71 9.24 -5.50 -14.27
C ARG A 71 10.07 -5.22 -13.01
N GLY A 72 10.57 -4.01 -12.83
CA GLY A 72 11.31 -3.58 -11.64
C GLY A 72 10.43 -3.49 -10.39
N GLN A 73 9.18 -3.03 -10.54
CA GLN A 73 8.25 -2.83 -9.43
C GLN A 73 7.57 -4.14 -8.96
N LEU A 74 7.39 -5.13 -9.83
CA LEU A 74 6.69 -6.38 -9.51
C LEU A 74 7.27 -7.16 -8.30
N PRO A 75 8.60 -7.35 -8.16
CA PRO A 75 9.17 -8.01 -6.99
C PRO A 75 8.88 -7.26 -5.69
N ALA A 76 9.00 -5.92 -5.69
CA ALA A 76 8.69 -5.10 -4.53
C ALA A 76 7.20 -5.16 -4.17
N ALA A 77 6.32 -5.07 -5.18
CA ALA A 77 4.87 -5.20 -4.99
C ALA A 77 4.46 -6.57 -4.42
N ARG A 78 5.10 -7.66 -4.85
CA ARG A 78 4.89 -9.01 -4.30
C ARG A 78 5.30 -9.10 -2.82
N ARG A 79 6.45 -8.53 -2.45
CA ARG A 79 6.89 -8.48 -1.04
C ARG A 79 5.93 -7.65 -0.20
N ALA A 80 5.51 -6.49 -0.71
CA ALA A 80 4.54 -5.62 -0.04
C ALA A 80 3.20 -6.34 0.16
N LYS A 81 2.72 -7.11 -0.82
CA LYS A 81 1.51 -7.94 -0.69
C LYS A 81 1.65 -8.97 0.43
N VAL A 82 2.72 -9.75 0.44
CA VAL A 82 2.94 -10.78 1.48
C VAL A 82 3.03 -10.13 2.87
N ALA A 83 3.73 -8.99 2.99
CA ALA A 83 3.79 -8.24 4.24
C ALA A 83 2.41 -7.74 4.68
N ALA A 84 1.61 -7.20 3.74
CA ALA A 84 0.26 -6.72 4.02
C ALA A 84 -0.72 -7.84 4.38
N GLU A 85 -0.62 -9.02 3.75
CA GLU A 85 -1.40 -10.21 4.11
C GLU A 85 -1.03 -10.71 5.51
N LYS A 86 0.26 -10.73 5.85
CA LYS A 86 0.72 -11.10 7.20
C LYS A 86 0.19 -10.11 8.25
N SER A 87 0.30 -8.81 8.00
CA SER A 87 -0.25 -7.80 8.92
C SER A 87 -1.76 -7.90 9.05
N ALA A 88 -2.47 -8.18 7.95
CA ALA A 88 -3.91 -8.39 7.98
C ALA A 88 -4.29 -9.63 8.79
N ALA A 89 -3.57 -10.74 8.64
CA ALA A 89 -3.80 -11.94 9.44
C ALA A 89 -3.61 -11.68 10.93
N LEU A 90 -2.51 -11.02 11.32
CA LEU A 90 -2.24 -10.65 12.72
C LEU A 90 -3.29 -9.68 13.28
N ALA A 91 -3.74 -8.72 12.48
CA ALA A 91 -4.77 -7.78 12.92
C ALA A 91 -6.14 -8.46 13.09
N VAL A 92 -6.47 -9.44 12.22
CA VAL A 92 -7.68 -10.26 12.35
C VAL A 92 -7.64 -11.12 13.60
N THR A 93 -6.52 -11.77 13.90
CA THR A 93 -6.39 -12.57 15.14
C THR A 93 -6.53 -11.68 16.38
N ALA A 94 -5.88 -10.52 16.41
CA ALA A 94 -6.02 -9.56 17.50
C ALA A 94 -7.46 -9.04 17.66
N ALA A 95 -8.18 -8.82 16.55
CA ALA A 95 -9.60 -8.45 16.61
C ALA A 95 -10.49 -9.59 17.13
N GLN A 96 -10.19 -10.84 16.75
CA GLN A 96 -10.90 -12.02 17.26
C GLN A 96 -10.69 -12.18 18.78
N GLU A 97 -9.46 -12.03 19.24
CA GLU A 97 -9.10 -12.06 20.67
C GLU A 97 -9.81 -10.93 21.43
N GLY A 98 -9.81 -9.71 20.89
CA GLY A 98 -10.54 -8.58 21.46
C GLY A 98 -12.04 -8.85 21.56
N ALA A 99 -12.66 -9.39 20.49
CA ALA A 99 -14.08 -9.74 20.49
C ALA A 99 -14.42 -10.83 21.51
N ASN A 100 -13.53 -11.82 21.67
CA ASN A 100 -13.69 -12.87 22.68
C ASN A 100 -13.57 -12.30 24.10
N ALA A 101 -12.61 -11.40 24.34
CA ALA A 101 -12.46 -10.72 25.63
C ALA A 101 -13.70 -9.88 25.98
N ALA A 102 -14.23 -9.12 25.03
CA ALA A 102 -15.47 -8.36 25.21
C ALA A 102 -16.68 -9.28 25.50
N ARG A 103 -16.78 -10.41 24.80
CA ARG A 103 -17.82 -11.41 25.05
C ARG A 103 -17.72 -11.99 26.47
N MET A 104 -16.52 -12.36 26.90
CA MET A 104 -16.29 -12.87 28.26
C MET A 104 -16.61 -11.84 29.33
N ALA A 105 -16.26 -10.57 29.11
CA ALA A 105 -16.61 -9.49 30.04
C ALA A 105 -18.13 -9.30 30.13
N ASN A 106 -18.86 -9.37 29.00
CA ASN A 106 -20.32 -9.31 29.00
C ASN A 106 -20.97 -10.52 29.70
N ILE A 107 -20.43 -11.72 29.50
CA ILE A 107 -20.86 -12.92 30.24
C ILE A 107 -20.69 -12.69 31.74
N ALA A 108 -19.56 -12.14 32.19
CA ALA A 108 -19.34 -11.84 33.60
C ALA A 108 -20.37 -10.84 34.17
N VAL A 109 -20.75 -9.82 33.40
CA VAL A 109 -21.84 -8.89 33.76
C VAL A 109 -23.16 -9.64 33.94
N ILE A 110 -23.56 -10.47 32.97
CA ILE A 110 -24.79 -11.26 33.03
C ILE A 110 -24.77 -12.23 34.22
N THR A 111 -23.66 -12.94 34.42
CA THR A 111 -23.49 -13.85 35.56
C THR A 111 -23.64 -13.10 36.90
N SER A 112 -23.05 -11.91 37.03
CA SER A 112 -23.20 -11.12 38.24
C SER A 112 -24.64 -10.62 38.44
N GLN A 113 -25.37 -10.32 37.37
CA GLN A 113 -26.79 -9.95 37.44
C GLN A 113 -27.66 -11.12 37.93
N VAL A 114 -27.41 -12.34 37.43
CA VAL A 114 -28.08 -13.56 37.92
C VAL A 114 -27.78 -13.79 39.41
N GLN A 115 -26.52 -13.63 39.82
CA GLN A 115 -26.12 -13.76 41.23
C GLN A 115 -26.77 -12.70 42.13
N GLN A 116 -27.01 -11.49 41.64
CA GLN A 116 -27.76 -10.47 42.38
C GLN A 116 -29.24 -10.85 42.50
N ALA A 117 -29.86 -11.37 41.44
CA ALA A 117 -31.25 -11.82 41.48
C ALA A 117 -31.45 -12.94 42.51
N GLN A 118 -30.52 -13.89 42.59
CA GLN A 118 -30.53 -14.94 43.62
C GLN A 118 -30.45 -14.39 45.05
N VAL A 119 -29.55 -13.43 45.30
CA VAL A 119 -29.41 -12.81 46.63
C VAL A 119 -30.64 -11.96 46.97
N ARG A 120 -31.26 -11.29 46.00
CA ARG A 120 -32.53 -10.58 46.21
C ARG A 120 -33.68 -11.54 46.56
N ALA A 121 -33.73 -12.72 45.95
CA ALA A 121 -34.71 -13.75 46.32
C ALA A 121 -34.49 -14.24 47.76
N GLN A 122 -33.24 -14.52 48.15
CA GLN A 122 -32.91 -14.87 49.54
C GLN A 122 -33.26 -13.75 50.54
N LEU A 123 -33.07 -12.49 50.13
CA LEU A 123 -33.46 -11.35 50.96
C LEU A 123 -34.98 -11.26 51.16
N ALA A 124 -35.76 -11.56 50.12
CA ALA A 124 -37.21 -11.61 50.22
C ALA A 124 -37.67 -12.72 51.17
N GLU A 125 -37.07 -13.92 51.09
CA GLU A 125 -37.37 -15.04 51.98
C GLU A 125 -37.05 -14.73 53.44
N VAL A 126 -35.88 -14.14 53.73
CA VAL A 126 -35.53 -13.71 55.10
C VAL A 126 -36.46 -12.59 55.59
N SER A 127 -36.94 -11.72 54.70
CA SER A 127 -37.87 -10.65 55.06
C SER A 127 -39.25 -11.20 55.40
N GLU A 128 -39.73 -12.21 54.67
CA GLU A 128 -41.00 -12.90 54.95
C GLU A 128 -40.96 -13.61 56.31
N GLN A 129 -39.85 -14.29 56.64
CA GLN A 129 -39.65 -14.88 57.96
C GLN A 129 -39.70 -13.84 59.09
N ILE A 130 -39.16 -12.64 58.86
CA ILE A 130 -39.23 -11.55 59.84
C ILE A 130 -40.66 -11.02 59.95
N ASP A 131 -41.36 -10.84 58.83
CA ASP A 131 -42.76 -10.39 58.81
C ASP A 131 -43.69 -11.36 59.57
N ASP A 132 -43.45 -12.67 59.47
CA ASP A 132 -44.18 -13.70 60.22
C ASP A 132 -43.91 -13.62 61.73
N VAL A 133 -42.64 -13.41 62.12
CA VAL A 133 -42.29 -13.19 63.54
C VAL A 133 -42.95 -11.91 64.07
N VAL A 134 -42.90 -10.82 63.30
CA VAL A 134 -43.55 -9.55 63.68
C VAL A 134 -45.06 -9.72 63.82
N ARG A 135 -45.71 -10.45 62.91
CA ARG A 135 -47.14 -10.75 62.96
C ARG A 135 -47.50 -11.57 64.19
N LEU A 136 -46.71 -12.59 64.53
CA LEU A 136 -46.91 -13.41 65.72
C LEU A 136 -46.81 -12.56 67.00
N VAL A 137 -45.75 -11.76 67.13
CA VAL A 137 -45.54 -10.85 68.27
C VAL A 137 -46.67 -9.81 68.38
N TYR A 138 -47.17 -9.31 67.24
CA TYR A 138 -48.27 -8.33 67.24
C TYR A 138 -49.61 -8.95 67.63
N GLN A 139 -49.89 -10.21 67.22
CA GLN A 139 -51.12 -10.91 67.57
C GLN A 139 -51.14 -11.40 69.03
N GLN A 140 -50.00 -11.83 69.55
CA GLN A 140 -49.88 -12.37 70.92
C GLN A 140 -49.49 -11.31 71.96
N GLY A 141 -49.09 -10.11 71.51
CA GLY A 141 -48.63 -9.00 72.35
C GLY A 141 -47.20 -9.21 72.88
N PRO A 142 -46.43 -8.13 73.10
CA PRO A 142 -45.02 -8.23 73.52
C PRO A 142 -44.81 -8.85 74.93
N LEU A 143 -45.89 -9.10 75.67
CA LEU A 143 -45.88 -9.65 77.03
C LEU A 143 -46.56 -11.03 77.14
N GLY A 144 -47.17 -11.56 76.07
CA GLY A 144 -47.85 -12.85 76.12
C GLY A 144 -46.93 -14.02 76.49
N GLU A 145 -45.64 -13.94 76.09
CA GLU A 145 -44.63 -14.93 76.47
C GLU A 145 -44.22 -14.85 77.95
N ILE A 146 -44.28 -13.65 78.57
CA ILE A 146 -43.97 -13.45 79.99
C ILE A 146 -45.14 -13.95 80.86
N GLU A 147 -46.38 -13.73 80.43
CA GLU A 147 -47.59 -14.24 81.10
C GLU A 147 -47.64 -15.78 81.06
N VAL A 148 -47.25 -16.38 79.94
CA VAL A 148 -47.12 -17.85 79.79
C VAL A 148 -46.02 -18.41 80.69
N VAL A 149 -44.88 -17.75 80.87
CA VAL A 149 -43.84 -18.23 81.81
C VAL A 149 -44.28 -18.08 83.28
N LEU A 150 -45.09 -17.06 83.60
CA LEU A 150 -45.60 -16.79 84.94
C LEU A 150 -46.80 -17.66 85.36
N ASP A 151 -47.56 -18.22 84.42
CA ASP A 151 -48.71 -19.12 84.66
C ASP A 151 -48.34 -20.62 84.69
N ALA A 152 -47.04 -20.94 84.84
CA ALA A 152 -46.56 -22.32 84.90
C ALA A 152 -47.00 -23.00 86.22
N HIS A 153 -47.76 -24.09 86.13
CA HIS A 153 -48.36 -24.77 87.28
C HIS A 153 -47.37 -25.68 88.04
N ASP A 154 -46.23 -26.05 87.43
CA ASP A 154 -45.23 -26.92 88.04
C ASP A 154 -43.79 -26.65 87.54
N PRO A 155 -42.74 -26.97 88.33
CA PRO A 155 -41.34 -26.60 88.06
C PRO A 155 -40.76 -27.16 86.74
N GLY A 156 -41.28 -28.30 86.27
CA GLY A 156 -40.89 -28.89 84.98
C GLY A 156 -41.42 -28.11 83.79
N ASP A 157 -42.65 -27.59 83.87
CA ASP A 157 -43.28 -26.79 82.81
C ASP A 157 -42.59 -25.43 82.66
N PHE A 158 -42.19 -24.81 83.78
CA PHE A 158 -41.39 -23.58 83.78
C PHE A 158 -40.06 -23.74 83.03
N ALA A 159 -39.32 -24.83 83.27
CA ALA A 159 -38.05 -25.09 82.59
C ALA A 159 -38.23 -25.31 81.07
N LEU A 160 -39.33 -25.95 80.67
CA LEU A 160 -39.66 -26.19 79.27
C LEU A 160 -40.00 -24.88 78.53
N ARG A 161 -40.77 -23.99 79.18
CA ARG A 161 -41.12 -22.67 78.64
C ARG A 161 -39.90 -21.75 78.56
N LEU A 162 -39.01 -21.75 79.56
CA LEU A 162 -37.76 -20.99 79.52
C LEU A 162 -36.82 -21.46 78.39
N ALA A 163 -36.69 -22.78 78.19
CA ALA A 163 -35.92 -23.33 77.09
C ALA A 163 -36.50 -22.93 75.71
N SER A 164 -37.82 -22.80 75.61
CA SER A 164 -38.52 -22.38 74.40
C SER A 164 -38.28 -20.90 74.07
N VAL A 165 -38.35 -20.01 75.07
CA VAL A 165 -38.03 -18.58 74.91
C VAL A 165 -36.57 -18.38 74.50
N ASP A 166 -35.64 -19.12 75.10
CA ASP A 166 -34.22 -19.05 74.73
C ASP A 166 -33.98 -19.57 73.29
N ALA A 167 -34.71 -20.60 72.85
CA ALA A 167 -34.67 -21.06 71.47
C ALA A 167 -35.22 -20.02 70.48
N ILE A 168 -36.31 -19.32 70.83
CA ILE A 168 -36.88 -18.24 70.01
C ILE A 168 -35.92 -17.05 69.92
N SER A 169 -35.34 -16.61 71.04
CA SER A 169 -34.35 -15.53 71.06
C SER A 169 -33.12 -15.85 70.20
N ARG A 170 -32.60 -17.08 70.30
CA ARG A 170 -31.50 -17.56 69.44
C ARG A 170 -31.90 -17.61 67.96
N SER A 171 -33.13 -17.99 67.64
CA SER A 171 -33.66 -17.96 66.28
C SER A 171 -33.74 -16.53 65.73
N GLN A 172 -34.30 -15.59 66.49
CA GLN A 172 -34.38 -14.17 66.11
C GLN A 172 -32.99 -13.56 65.88
N ALA A 173 -32.04 -13.81 66.77
CA ALA A 173 -30.66 -13.36 66.61
C ALA A 173 -30.02 -13.96 65.34
N THR A 174 -30.34 -15.21 65.01
CA THR A 174 -29.87 -15.87 63.78
C THR A 174 -30.45 -15.22 62.54
N THR A 175 -31.77 -14.99 62.49
CA THR A 175 -32.46 -14.34 61.37
C THR A 175 -31.97 -12.91 61.15
N GLN A 176 -31.78 -12.13 62.23
CA GLN A 176 -31.25 -10.77 62.13
C GLN A 176 -29.81 -10.75 61.59
N ASN A 177 -28.96 -11.66 62.07
CA ASN A 177 -27.61 -11.82 61.54
C ASN A 177 -27.62 -12.23 60.06
N GLN A 178 -28.55 -13.11 59.67
CA GLN A 178 -28.72 -13.52 58.28
C GLN A 178 -29.18 -12.38 57.39
N LEU A 179 -30.11 -11.53 57.85
CA LEU A 179 -30.54 -10.33 57.14
C LEU A 179 -29.37 -9.36 56.91
N ILE A 180 -28.57 -9.09 57.95
CA ILE A 180 -27.40 -8.21 57.85
C ILE A 180 -26.40 -8.76 56.82
N LYS A 181 -26.13 -10.08 56.87
CA LYS A 181 -25.23 -10.75 55.91
C LYS A 181 -25.75 -10.65 54.48
N VAL A 182 -27.01 -10.99 54.23
CA VAL A 182 -27.61 -10.95 52.88
C VAL A 182 -27.64 -9.52 52.31
N ARG A 183 -27.92 -8.51 53.15
CA ARG A 183 -27.85 -7.09 52.74
C ARG A 183 -26.43 -6.67 52.39
N ALA A 184 -25.45 -7.03 53.22
CA ALA A 184 -24.03 -6.75 52.94
C ALA A 184 -23.58 -7.42 51.64
N ASP A 185 -23.95 -8.68 51.42
CA ASP A 185 -23.67 -9.42 50.19
C ASP A 185 -24.31 -8.75 48.96
N LEU A 186 -25.54 -8.25 49.08
CA LEU A 186 -26.21 -7.55 47.98
C LEU A 186 -25.48 -6.26 47.60
N VAL A 187 -25.04 -5.46 48.58
CA VAL A 187 -24.27 -4.24 48.35
C VAL A 187 -22.93 -4.57 47.69
N MET A 188 -22.21 -5.56 48.21
CA MET A 188 -20.92 -6.00 47.66
C MET A 188 -21.05 -6.50 46.21
N LYS A 189 -22.08 -7.30 45.92
CA LYS A 189 -22.39 -7.73 44.55
C LYS A 189 -22.81 -6.56 43.66
N GLY A 190 -23.47 -5.54 44.22
CA GLY A 190 -23.78 -4.26 43.57
C GLY A 190 -22.52 -3.57 43.04
N VAL A 191 -21.58 -3.29 43.93
CA VAL A 191 -20.30 -2.65 43.61
C VAL A 191 -19.51 -3.47 42.58
N LYS A 192 -19.44 -4.79 42.78
CA LYS A 192 -18.76 -5.69 41.83
C LYS A 192 -19.40 -5.67 40.44
N HIS A 193 -20.72 -5.61 40.36
CA HIS A 193 -21.44 -5.55 39.09
C HIS A 193 -21.15 -4.27 38.32
N GLU A 194 -21.13 -3.11 38.98
CA GLU A 194 -20.76 -1.84 38.35
C GLU A 194 -19.29 -1.86 37.87
N ALA A 195 -18.38 -2.43 38.65
CA ALA A 195 -16.99 -2.63 38.22
C ALA A 195 -16.89 -3.58 36.99
N LEU A 196 -17.72 -4.62 36.92
CA LEU A 196 -17.78 -5.51 35.76
C LEU A 196 -18.36 -4.82 34.53
N LYS A 197 -19.37 -3.96 34.68
CA LYS A 197 -19.90 -3.14 33.58
C LYS A 197 -18.84 -2.21 33.00
N ALA A 198 -18.10 -1.51 33.86
CA ALA A 198 -17.01 -0.64 33.41
C ALA A 198 -15.96 -1.42 32.60
N LYS A 199 -15.52 -2.59 33.11
CA LYS A 199 -14.59 -3.48 32.39
C LYS A 199 -15.17 -4.01 31.08
N ALA A 200 -16.46 -4.30 31.02
CA ALA A 200 -17.11 -4.76 29.79
C ALA A 200 -17.15 -3.67 28.72
N GLU A 201 -17.41 -2.41 29.11
CA GLU A 201 -17.37 -1.28 28.17
C GLU A 201 -15.94 -1.01 27.69
N GLU A 202 -14.94 -1.03 28.58
CA GLU A 202 -13.53 -0.93 28.19
C GLU A 202 -13.13 -2.03 27.21
N ALA A 203 -13.52 -3.29 27.49
CA ALA A 203 -13.23 -4.41 26.61
C ALA A 203 -13.91 -4.27 25.25
N LYS A 204 -15.13 -3.74 25.21
CA LYS A 204 -15.86 -3.46 23.98
C LYS A 204 -15.19 -2.36 23.15
N VAL A 205 -14.81 -1.24 23.76
CA VAL A 205 -14.07 -0.15 23.09
C VAL A 205 -12.75 -0.67 22.54
N ALA A 206 -12.02 -1.48 23.32
CA ALA A 206 -10.79 -2.11 22.86
C ALA A 206 -11.03 -3.06 21.67
N ALA A 207 -12.09 -3.88 21.71
CA ALA A 207 -12.47 -4.77 20.62
C ALA A 207 -12.82 -4.00 19.33
N ASP A 208 -13.59 -2.92 19.44
CA ASP A 208 -13.95 -2.06 18.31
C ASP A 208 -12.71 -1.41 17.68
N ALA A 209 -11.77 -0.94 18.51
CA ALA A 209 -10.50 -0.40 18.03
C ALA A 209 -9.68 -1.46 17.27
N GLN A 210 -9.63 -2.70 17.76
CA GLN A 210 -8.95 -3.80 17.04
C GLN A 210 -9.68 -4.17 15.74
N LEU A 211 -11.00 -4.13 15.72
CA LEU A 211 -11.79 -4.38 14.51
C LEU A 211 -11.50 -3.33 13.42
N VAL A 212 -11.38 -2.06 13.79
CA VAL A 212 -11.00 -0.99 12.85
C VAL A 212 -9.59 -1.24 12.29
N LYS A 213 -8.62 -1.59 13.13
CA LYS A 213 -7.26 -1.94 12.69
C LYS A 213 -7.25 -3.14 11.74
N ALA A 214 -8.03 -4.17 12.04
CA ALA A 214 -8.18 -5.35 11.17
C ALA A 214 -8.75 -4.98 9.80
N ARG A 215 -9.80 -4.15 9.76
CA ARG A 215 -10.40 -3.66 8.50
C ARG A 215 -9.41 -2.84 7.68
N GLN A 216 -8.64 -1.96 8.32
CA GLN A 216 -7.61 -1.16 7.66
C GLN A 216 -6.50 -2.05 7.07
N ALA A 217 -6.01 -3.02 7.85
CA ALA A 217 -4.98 -3.96 7.38
C ALA A 217 -5.48 -4.83 6.21
N GLN A 218 -6.74 -5.29 6.26
CA GLN A 218 -7.37 -6.00 5.13
C GLN A 218 -7.50 -5.11 3.90
N ALA A 219 -7.86 -3.83 4.06
CA ALA A 219 -7.94 -2.89 2.95
C ALA A 219 -6.55 -2.66 2.31
N GLN A 220 -5.50 -2.57 3.12
CA GLN A 220 -4.11 -2.48 2.63
C GLN A 220 -3.68 -3.74 1.87
N ALA A 221 -4.03 -4.93 2.35
CA ALA A 221 -3.76 -6.18 1.64
C ALA A 221 -4.48 -6.23 0.27
N ARG A 222 -5.74 -5.81 0.22
CA ARG A 222 -6.51 -5.69 -1.02
C ARG A 222 -5.88 -4.66 -1.98
N ALA A 223 -5.45 -3.51 -1.48
CA ALA A 223 -4.77 -2.49 -2.27
C ALA A 223 -3.43 -3.01 -2.85
N ALA A 224 -2.65 -3.75 -2.07
CA ALA A 224 -1.41 -4.38 -2.54
C ALA A 224 -1.68 -5.41 -3.64
N GLN A 225 -2.73 -6.22 -3.50
CA GLN A 225 -3.17 -7.16 -4.55
C GLN A 225 -3.62 -6.42 -5.81
N ALA A 226 -4.42 -5.35 -5.68
CA ALA A 226 -4.86 -4.53 -6.80
C ALA A 226 -3.66 -3.90 -7.54
N ARG A 227 -2.64 -3.45 -6.81
CA ARG A 227 -1.41 -2.92 -7.39
C ARG A 227 -0.67 -3.96 -8.25
N ILE A 228 -0.60 -5.21 -7.81
CA ILE A 228 0.00 -6.29 -8.61
C ILE A 228 -0.82 -6.53 -9.87
N VAL A 229 -2.15 -6.58 -9.76
CA VAL A 229 -3.04 -6.76 -10.93
C VAL A 229 -2.83 -5.64 -11.94
N GLN A 230 -2.77 -4.39 -11.48
CA GLN A 230 -2.47 -3.23 -12.31
C GLN A 230 -1.12 -3.35 -13.02
N LEU A 231 -0.04 -3.67 -12.29
CA LEU A 231 1.30 -3.83 -12.89
C LEU A 231 1.35 -4.96 -13.92
N VAL A 232 0.62 -6.06 -13.68
CA VAL A 232 0.51 -7.16 -14.66
C VAL A 232 -0.26 -6.72 -15.90
N ALA A 233 -1.35 -5.96 -15.74
CA ALA A 233 -2.12 -5.42 -16.86
C ALA A 233 -1.29 -4.43 -17.69
N GLU A 234 -0.59 -3.48 -17.05
CA GLU A 234 0.30 -2.52 -17.70
C GLU A 234 1.41 -3.22 -18.48
N ARG A 235 2.01 -4.27 -17.91
CA ARG A 235 3.00 -5.10 -18.58
C ARG A 235 2.42 -5.80 -19.81
N LYS A 236 1.23 -6.40 -19.70
CA LYS A 236 0.55 -7.07 -20.83
C LYS A 236 0.23 -6.07 -21.95
N ALA A 237 -0.34 -4.92 -21.62
CA ALA A 237 -0.66 -3.87 -22.58
C ALA A 237 0.59 -3.36 -23.31
N SER A 238 1.67 -3.11 -22.56
CA SER A 238 2.96 -2.68 -23.12
C SER A 238 3.56 -3.72 -24.06
N LEU A 239 3.46 -5.01 -23.73
CA LEU A 239 3.90 -6.10 -24.61
C LEU A 239 3.11 -6.15 -25.92
N VAL A 240 1.80 -5.91 -25.87
CA VAL A 240 0.95 -5.87 -27.08
C VAL A 240 1.36 -4.69 -27.97
N ILE A 241 1.57 -3.50 -27.40
CA ILE A 241 2.02 -2.32 -28.15
C ILE A 241 3.39 -2.57 -28.80
N ALA A 242 4.34 -3.12 -28.05
CA ALA A 242 5.66 -3.45 -28.58
C ALA A 242 5.59 -4.48 -29.72
N LYS A 243 4.77 -5.53 -29.59
CA LYS A 243 4.58 -6.55 -30.64
C LYS A 243 3.94 -5.97 -31.89
N LYS A 244 2.86 -5.19 -31.76
CA LYS A 244 2.13 -4.60 -32.91
C LYS A 244 3.02 -3.69 -33.76
N ASN A 245 3.92 -2.94 -33.13
CA ASN A 245 4.77 -1.96 -33.81
C ASN A 245 6.14 -2.52 -34.25
N LYS A 246 6.50 -3.76 -33.88
CA LYS A 246 7.79 -4.38 -34.25
C LYS A 246 8.04 -4.34 -35.77
N ALA A 247 7.03 -4.67 -36.58
CA ALA A 247 7.14 -4.67 -38.04
C ALA A 247 7.32 -3.25 -38.61
N VAL A 248 6.64 -2.25 -38.03
CA VAL A 248 6.75 -0.84 -38.44
C VAL A 248 8.16 -0.31 -38.18
N ILE A 249 8.72 -0.62 -37.01
CA ILE A 249 10.10 -0.26 -36.64
C ILE A 249 11.11 -0.94 -37.55
N ALA A 250 10.93 -2.24 -37.83
CA ALA A 250 11.82 -2.98 -38.72
C ALA A 250 11.85 -2.37 -40.13
N LYS A 251 10.69 -1.98 -40.69
CA LYS A 251 10.61 -1.30 -41.99
C LYS A 251 11.32 0.06 -41.99
N ARG A 252 11.15 0.88 -40.94
CA ARG A 252 11.85 2.16 -40.78
C ARG A 252 13.36 1.96 -40.73
N PHE A 253 13.84 0.98 -39.96
CA PHE A 253 15.26 0.65 -39.84
C PHE A 253 15.86 0.28 -41.20
N GLN A 254 15.19 -0.59 -41.96
CA GLN A 254 15.66 -0.97 -43.30
C GLN A 254 15.67 0.22 -44.26
N ARG A 255 14.64 1.08 -44.24
CA ARG A 255 14.59 2.30 -45.07
C ARG A 255 15.72 3.27 -44.73
N LEU A 256 16.03 3.46 -43.44
CA LEU A 256 17.16 4.31 -43.01
C LEU A 256 18.50 3.72 -43.45
N LYS A 257 18.68 2.41 -43.30
CA LYS A 257 19.89 1.70 -43.77
C LYS A 257 20.09 1.86 -45.28
N ALA A 258 19.01 1.74 -46.07
CA ALA A 258 19.04 1.96 -47.51
C ALA A 258 19.40 3.42 -47.86
N LYS A 259 18.81 4.40 -47.17
CA LYS A 259 19.16 5.82 -47.34
C LYS A 259 20.63 6.11 -46.98
N GLN A 260 21.15 5.53 -45.91
CA GLN A 260 22.56 5.65 -45.54
C GLN A 260 23.48 5.06 -46.62
N ALA A 261 23.15 3.89 -47.16
CA ALA A 261 23.91 3.29 -48.25
C ALA A 261 23.89 4.15 -49.53
N LEU A 262 22.76 4.77 -49.85
CA LEU A 262 22.65 5.70 -50.98
C LEU A 262 23.47 6.97 -50.75
N MET A 263 23.38 7.59 -49.57
CA MET A 263 24.18 8.76 -49.21
C MET A 263 25.67 8.45 -49.23
N ALA A 264 26.10 7.29 -48.73
CA ALA A 264 27.50 6.86 -48.80
C ALA A 264 27.97 6.68 -50.25
N LYS A 265 27.14 6.11 -51.13
CA LYS A 265 27.44 6.00 -52.56
C LYS A 265 27.53 7.37 -53.24
N GLN A 266 26.61 8.29 -52.94
CA GLN A 266 26.61 9.65 -53.48
C GLN A 266 27.83 10.44 -53.00
N ALA A 267 28.16 10.36 -51.71
CA ALA A 267 29.36 10.97 -51.15
C ALA A 267 30.64 10.40 -51.79
N ALA A 268 30.73 9.07 -51.96
CA ALA A 268 31.85 8.45 -52.66
C ALA A 268 31.95 8.87 -54.14
N ALA A 269 30.81 8.98 -54.84
CA ALA A 269 30.79 9.45 -56.22
C ALA A 269 31.17 10.94 -56.34
N ALA A 270 30.71 11.78 -55.42
CA ALA A 270 31.09 13.18 -55.34
C ALA A 270 32.60 13.33 -55.02
N ALA A 271 33.12 12.57 -54.06
CA ALA A 271 34.54 12.53 -53.74
C ALA A 271 35.39 12.07 -54.94
N ARG A 272 34.93 11.06 -55.69
CA ARG A 272 35.61 10.62 -56.93
C ARG A 272 35.57 11.67 -58.03
N ARG A 273 34.46 12.39 -58.18
CA ARG A 273 34.35 13.48 -59.16
C ARG A 273 35.25 14.66 -58.81
N GLU A 274 35.32 15.03 -57.52
CA GLU A 274 36.26 16.06 -57.06
C GLU A 274 37.72 15.62 -57.22
N ALA A 275 38.06 14.37 -56.85
CA ALA A 275 39.40 13.84 -57.07
C ALA A 275 39.77 13.81 -58.57
N ALA A 276 38.85 13.45 -59.45
CA ALA A 276 39.06 13.49 -60.89
C ALA A 276 39.16 14.94 -61.41
N ARG A 277 38.41 15.89 -60.84
CA ARG A 277 38.50 17.32 -61.19
C ARG A 277 39.85 17.91 -60.78
N LEU A 278 40.33 17.58 -59.58
CA LEU A 278 41.65 17.97 -59.08
C LEU A 278 42.78 17.33 -59.92
N ALA A 279 42.62 16.08 -60.36
CA ALA A 279 43.59 15.41 -61.23
C ALA A 279 43.57 15.96 -62.69
N ALA A 280 42.41 16.40 -63.18
CA ALA A 280 42.24 16.97 -64.52
C ALA A 280 42.60 18.48 -64.59
N GLN A 281 42.51 19.21 -63.46
CA GLN A 281 43.13 20.52 -63.28
C GLN A 281 44.65 20.33 -63.07
N GLY A 282 45.29 19.78 -64.11
CA GLY A 282 46.66 19.30 -64.11
C GLY A 282 47.61 20.11 -63.22
N ASP A 283 48.32 19.37 -62.38
CA ASP A 283 49.47 19.74 -61.56
C ASP A 283 49.72 21.25 -61.41
N ASN A 284 48.78 21.95 -60.76
CA ASN A 284 49.08 23.21 -60.09
C ASN A 284 49.34 22.93 -58.61
N SER A 285 50.09 21.86 -58.33
CA SER A 285 50.83 21.74 -57.08
C SER A 285 51.77 22.95 -57.05
N PRO A 286 51.67 23.87 -56.08
CA PRO A 286 52.66 24.91 -55.94
C PRO A 286 53.99 24.22 -55.63
N THR A 287 54.85 24.07 -56.63
CA THR A 287 56.26 23.64 -56.49
C THR A 287 57.13 24.75 -55.90
N GLY A 288 56.52 25.79 -55.31
CA GLY A 288 57.23 26.78 -54.53
C GLY A 288 57.79 26.10 -53.28
N GLU A 289 59.11 25.99 -53.22
CA GLU A 289 59.81 25.65 -51.99
C GLU A 289 59.19 26.45 -50.82
N LEU A 290 58.84 25.75 -49.74
CA LEU A 290 58.32 26.36 -48.53
C LEU A 290 59.42 27.24 -47.90
N ARG A 291 59.56 28.47 -48.40
CA ARG A 291 60.45 29.47 -47.85
C ARG A 291 59.85 29.97 -46.55
N TRP A 292 60.61 29.84 -45.46
CA TRP A 292 60.27 30.44 -44.18
C TRP A 292 60.05 31.95 -44.36
N PRO A 293 59.00 32.56 -43.76
CA PRO A 293 58.72 33.99 -43.91
C PRO A 293 59.85 34.92 -43.41
N ILE A 294 60.82 34.36 -42.69
CA ILE A 294 61.96 35.05 -42.06
C ILE A 294 63.21 34.16 -42.19
N ASP A 295 64.28 34.68 -42.79
CA ASP A 295 65.56 33.97 -42.90
C ASP A 295 66.18 33.79 -41.50
N GLY A 296 66.45 32.54 -41.11
CA GLY A 296 67.02 32.19 -39.80
C GLY A 296 66.02 31.97 -38.65
N GLY A 297 64.71 31.99 -38.91
CA GLY A 297 63.69 31.71 -37.90
C GLY A 297 63.56 30.20 -37.60
N GLY A 298 64.03 29.76 -36.42
CA GLY A 298 63.72 28.43 -35.89
C GLY A 298 62.28 28.35 -35.36
N VAL A 299 61.68 27.16 -35.42
CA VAL A 299 60.38 26.86 -34.80
C VAL A 299 60.46 27.20 -33.31
N SER A 300 59.75 28.25 -32.87
CA SER A 300 59.83 28.75 -31.49
C SER A 300 59.01 27.95 -30.48
N ALA A 301 58.15 27.05 -30.95
CA ALA A 301 57.38 26.12 -30.11
C ALA A 301 56.98 24.88 -30.91
N ASP A 302 57.22 23.70 -30.36
CA ASP A 302 56.65 22.46 -30.89
C ASP A 302 55.12 22.55 -30.90
N VAL A 303 54.48 22.00 -31.92
CA VAL A 303 53.02 22.01 -32.04
C VAL A 303 52.46 21.08 -30.96
N GLY A 304 52.04 21.65 -29.83
CA GLY A 304 51.32 20.92 -28.78
C GLY A 304 49.99 20.34 -29.28
N PRO A 305 49.45 19.31 -28.60
CA PRO A 305 48.24 18.63 -29.04
C PRO A 305 47.10 19.62 -29.27
N ARG A 306 46.49 19.56 -30.45
CA ARG A 306 45.37 20.43 -30.80
C ARG A 306 44.08 19.77 -30.35
N VAL A 307 43.51 20.27 -29.26
CA VAL A 307 42.20 19.85 -28.78
C VAL A 307 41.12 20.37 -29.74
N HIS A 308 40.30 19.46 -30.28
CA HIS A 308 39.16 19.88 -31.11
C HIS A 308 38.14 20.67 -30.25
N PRO A 309 37.80 21.93 -30.59
CA PRO A 309 37.03 22.82 -29.70
C PRO A 309 35.61 22.32 -29.39
N VAL A 310 35.08 21.40 -30.21
CA VAL A 310 33.75 20.81 -30.01
C VAL A 310 33.80 19.42 -29.37
N TYR A 311 34.90 18.68 -29.51
CA TYR A 311 34.94 17.25 -29.13
C TYR A 311 35.97 16.90 -28.06
N GLY A 312 36.87 17.82 -27.68
CA GLY A 312 37.67 17.71 -26.46
C GLY A 312 38.70 16.58 -26.41
N TYR A 313 38.98 15.90 -27.53
CA TYR A 313 40.05 14.92 -27.62
C TYR A 313 41.27 15.52 -28.33
N ASP A 314 42.45 15.09 -27.90
CA ASP A 314 43.73 15.38 -28.54
C ASP A 314 43.85 14.57 -29.84
N SER A 315 44.36 15.21 -30.90
CA SER A 315 44.72 14.55 -32.16
C SER A 315 46.20 14.22 -32.17
#